data_AF-A0A271J6H9-F1
#
_entry.id   AF-A0A271J6H9-F1
#
_cell.length_a   1.000
_cell.length_b   1.000
_cell.length_c   1.000
_cell.angle_alpha   90.00
_cell.angle_beta   90.00
_cell.angle_gamma   90.00
#
_symmetry.space_group_name_H-M   'P 1'
#
loop_
_entity.id
_entity.type
_entity.pdbx_description
1 polymer ?
#
loop_
_entity_poly.entity_id
_entity_poly.type
_entity_poly.pdbx_seq_one_letter_code
_entity_poly.pdbx_strand_id
1 'polypeptide(L)'
;MSYGRFFAMIAASTVAMFILMYSTVFSTDHIWWSSTKTLMAVYMGATMAVIMLAFMLKMYDDKRKNVAIFVGSAVVFALAFFLFRGQTTVGDVTWMKQMIPHHSLAILTSERANISDPRVRRLADEIILAQRREIAEMEALIGDLEDSDYESPDLPPTVPEVEGGSEDIPEAPVLTVGASPFRGDVLVLDEVTVESDAWVVVHPEAPGGGPDATQVLGRSFVMHGTSERVPVDLDAPPTGTLYVMLHDDTGEIGRFEFGGAGTPDQPLTSGGAPVVVEVSVR
;
A
#
# COMPACT_ATOMS: atom_id res chain seq x y z
N MET A 1 43.17 -15.17 -3.76
CA MET A 1 42.08 -16.18 -3.66
C MET A 1 41.77 -16.68 -5.08
N SER A 2 41.35 -17.92 -5.31
CA SER A 2 41.08 -18.36 -6.69
C SER A 2 39.74 -17.82 -7.19
N TYR A 3 39.65 -17.46 -8.48
CA TYR A 3 38.39 -17.05 -9.11
C TYR A 3 37.32 -18.15 -9.02
N GLY A 4 37.70 -19.43 -9.03
CA GLY A 4 36.75 -20.53 -8.82
C GLY A 4 36.06 -20.46 -7.45
N ARG A 5 36.81 -20.14 -6.38
CA ARG A 5 36.22 -19.95 -5.04
C ARG A 5 35.34 -18.71 -4.99
N PHE A 6 35.73 -17.62 -5.66
CA PHE A 6 34.90 -16.43 -5.79
C PHE A 6 33.52 -16.76 -6.38
N PHE A 7 33.48 -17.39 -7.55
CA PHE A 7 32.21 -17.77 -8.19
C PHE A 7 31.42 -18.79 -7.36
N ALA A 8 32.09 -19.74 -6.71
CA ALA A 8 31.43 -20.69 -5.83
C ALA A 8 30.73 -19.99 -4.64
N MET A 9 31.37 -18.97 -4.04
CA MET A 9 30.75 -18.18 -2.98
C MET A 9 29.54 -17.41 -3.49
N ILE A 10 29.66 -16.72 -4.63
CA ILE A 10 28.54 -15.98 -5.23
C ILE A 10 27.36 -16.91 -5.53
N ALA A 11 27.61 -18.06 -6.16
CA ALA A 11 26.58 -19.02 -6.50
C ALA A 11 25.92 -19.61 -5.25
N ALA A 12 26.71 -20.06 -4.27
CA ALA A 12 26.20 -20.61 -3.02
C ALA A 12 25.36 -19.59 -2.24
N SER A 13 25.83 -18.34 -2.11
CA SER A 13 25.09 -17.26 -1.46
C SER A 13 23.81 -16.90 -2.22
N THR A 14 23.84 -16.89 -3.56
CA THR A 14 22.65 -16.63 -4.38
C THR A 14 21.58 -17.71 -4.20
N VAL A 15 21.99 -18.99 -4.21
CA VAL A 15 21.07 -20.12 -3.96
C VAL A 15 20.52 -20.08 -2.53
N ALA A 16 21.37 -19.82 -1.54
CA ALA A 16 20.94 -19.71 -0.14
C ALA A 16 19.93 -18.56 0.04
N MET A 17 20.20 -17.38 -0.52
CA MET A 17 19.26 -16.25 -0.49
C MET A 17 17.95 -16.61 -1.19
N PHE A 18 18.01 -17.23 -2.37
CA PHE A 18 16.81 -17.65 -3.10
C PHE A 18 15.92 -18.59 -2.26
N ILE A 19 16.51 -19.56 -1.55
CA ILE A 19 15.79 -20.45 -0.64
C ILE A 19 15.18 -19.65 0.53
N LEU A 20 15.96 -18.75 1.14
CA LEU A 20 15.48 -17.92 2.25
C LEU A 20 14.35 -16.96 1.86
N MET A 21 14.25 -16.54 0.59
CA MET A 21 13.12 -15.74 0.10
C MET A 21 11.77 -16.49 0.14
N TYR A 22 11.77 -17.81 0.37
CA TYR A 22 10.54 -18.59 0.59
C TYR A 22 10.19 -18.74 2.08
N SER A 23 11.06 -18.38 3.02
CA SER A 23 10.74 -18.47 4.45
C SER A 23 9.93 -17.30 4.98
N THR A 24 9.51 -16.37 4.11
CA THR A 24 8.75 -15.17 4.48
C THR A 24 7.24 -15.34 4.37
N VAL A 25 6.75 -16.50 3.91
CA VAL A 25 5.32 -16.80 3.85
C VAL A 25 4.75 -17.07 5.25
N PHE A 26 3.48 -16.71 5.44
CA PHE A 26 2.72 -17.00 6.65
C PHE A 26 2.37 -18.49 6.80
N SER A 27 1.99 -19.16 5.70
CA SER A 27 1.69 -20.60 5.66
C SER A 27 2.62 -21.31 4.68
N THR A 28 2.99 -22.56 4.98
CA THR A 28 3.80 -23.40 4.09
C THR A 28 3.08 -23.77 2.81
N ASP A 29 1.74 -23.80 2.84
CA ASP A 29 0.91 -24.11 1.66
C ASP A 29 0.95 -22.97 0.63
N HIS A 30 1.37 -21.78 1.04
CA HIS A 30 1.55 -20.62 0.16
C HIS A 30 2.94 -20.60 -0.52
N ILE A 31 3.71 -21.69 -0.46
CA ILE A 31 5.01 -21.81 -1.14
C ILE A 31 4.79 -22.25 -2.59
N TRP A 32 4.88 -21.28 -3.49
CA TRP A 32 4.69 -21.48 -4.93
C TRP A 32 5.89 -20.97 -5.72
N TRP A 33 6.32 -21.70 -6.75
CA TRP A 33 7.45 -21.29 -7.59
C TRP A 33 7.26 -19.89 -8.18
N SER A 34 8.30 -19.06 -8.09
CA SER A 34 8.30 -17.68 -8.57
C SER A 34 9.49 -17.41 -9.49
N SER A 35 9.21 -17.20 -10.79
CA SER A 35 10.23 -16.75 -11.75
C SER A 35 10.75 -15.35 -11.39
N THR A 36 9.89 -14.51 -10.82
CA THR A 36 10.26 -13.18 -10.31
C THR A 36 11.29 -13.26 -9.18
N LYS A 37 11.12 -14.13 -8.18
CA LYS A 37 12.14 -14.37 -7.14
C LYS A 37 13.45 -14.91 -7.73
N THR A 38 13.37 -15.74 -8.78
CA THR A 38 14.57 -16.23 -9.48
C THR A 38 15.33 -15.09 -10.15
N LEU A 39 14.64 -14.22 -10.90
CA LEU A 39 15.26 -13.04 -11.53
C LEU A 39 15.85 -12.09 -10.48
N MET A 40 15.14 -11.89 -9.35
CA MET A 40 15.65 -11.14 -8.20
C MET A 40 16.96 -11.72 -7.68
N ALA A 41 17.00 -13.02 -7.40
CA ALA A 41 18.21 -13.68 -6.93
C ALA A 41 19.37 -13.53 -7.92
N VAL A 42 19.11 -13.62 -9.23
CA VAL A 42 20.13 -13.47 -10.27
C VAL A 42 20.71 -12.05 -10.30
N TYR A 43 19.89 -11.00 -10.37
CA TYR A 43 20.44 -9.64 -10.43
C TYR A 43 21.10 -9.26 -9.10
N MET A 44 20.56 -9.69 -7.94
CA MET A 44 21.19 -9.47 -6.63
C MET A 44 22.54 -10.20 -6.52
N GLY A 45 22.62 -11.42 -7.03
CA GLY A 45 23.87 -12.19 -7.11
C GLY A 45 24.91 -11.51 -7.99
N ALA A 46 24.50 -10.94 -9.13
CA ALA A 46 25.37 -10.15 -9.99
C ALA A 46 25.87 -8.87 -9.29
N THR A 47 25.00 -8.15 -8.59
CA THR A 47 25.39 -6.98 -7.77
C THR A 47 26.38 -7.37 -6.67
N MET A 48 26.12 -8.48 -5.97
CA MET A 48 27.02 -9.01 -4.93
C MET A 48 28.40 -9.33 -5.52
N ALA A 49 28.47 -9.92 -6.72
CA ALA A 49 29.74 -10.18 -7.39
C ALA A 49 30.55 -8.90 -7.65
N VAL A 50 29.89 -7.84 -8.12
CA VAL A 50 30.51 -6.51 -8.31
C VAL A 50 31.04 -5.96 -6.98
N ILE A 51 30.20 -5.91 -5.94
CA ILE A 51 30.57 -5.37 -4.63
C ILE A 51 31.74 -6.16 -4.04
N MET A 52 31.62 -7.48 -3.96
CA MET A 52 32.65 -8.35 -3.38
C MET A 52 33.98 -8.22 -4.11
N LEU A 53 33.98 -8.21 -5.45
CA LEU A 53 35.20 -8.04 -6.22
C LEU A 53 35.83 -6.67 -5.97
N ALA A 54 35.03 -5.59 -5.91
CA ALA A 54 35.51 -4.23 -5.66
C ALA A 54 36.25 -4.10 -4.31
N PHE A 55 35.72 -4.69 -3.24
CA PHE A 55 36.36 -4.67 -1.92
C PHE A 55 37.59 -5.60 -1.83
N MET A 56 37.61 -6.68 -2.62
CA MET A 56 38.68 -7.67 -2.59
C MET A 56 39.65 -7.56 -3.78
N LEU A 57 39.72 -6.43 -4.48
CA LEU A 57 40.55 -6.27 -5.70
C LEU A 57 42.01 -6.69 -5.50
N LYS A 58 42.60 -6.42 -4.33
CA LYS A 58 44.00 -6.78 -4.01
C LYS A 58 44.24 -8.29 -3.90
N MET A 59 43.19 -9.11 -3.86
CA MET A 59 43.28 -10.58 -3.75
C MET A 59 43.20 -11.29 -5.11
N TYR A 60 43.00 -10.53 -6.20
CA TYR A 60 42.78 -11.01 -7.56
C TYR A 60 43.66 -10.21 -8.56
N ASP A 61 44.83 -10.74 -8.89
CA ASP A 61 45.88 -9.98 -9.61
C ASP A 61 45.60 -9.80 -11.12
N ASP A 62 44.75 -10.64 -11.72
CA ASP A 62 44.48 -10.62 -13.16
C ASP A 62 43.44 -9.55 -13.50
N LYS A 63 43.93 -8.37 -13.87
CA LYS A 63 43.10 -7.22 -14.26
C LYS A 63 42.11 -7.55 -15.39
N ARG A 64 42.47 -8.42 -16.33
CA ARG A 64 41.58 -8.78 -17.46
C ARG A 64 40.39 -9.59 -16.95
N LYS A 65 40.63 -10.56 -16.08
CA LYS A 65 39.55 -11.34 -15.44
C LYS A 65 38.68 -10.46 -14.55
N ASN A 66 39.27 -9.54 -13.80
CA ASN A 66 38.50 -8.62 -12.96
C ASN A 66 37.56 -7.75 -13.79
N VAL A 67 38.06 -7.15 -14.87
CA VAL A 67 37.24 -6.37 -15.81
C VAL A 67 36.16 -7.24 -16.44
N ALA A 68 36.50 -8.46 -16.87
CA ALA A 68 35.52 -9.40 -17.43
C ALA A 68 34.40 -9.75 -16.43
N ILE A 69 34.71 -9.91 -15.14
CA ILE A 69 33.72 -10.15 -14.10
C ILE A 69 32.82 -8.92 -13.90
N PHE A 70 33.38 -7.72 -13.83
CA PHE A 70 32.59 -6.50 -13.70
C PHE A 70 31.63 -6.31 -14.88
N VAL A 71 32.15 -6.42 -16.11
CA VAL A 71 31.34 -6.26 -17.33
C VAL A 71 30.30 -7.38 -17.42
N GLY A 72 30.70 -8.63 -17.20
CA GLY A 72 29.78 -9.77 -17.21
C GLY A 72 28.66 -9.63 -16.18
N SER A 73 28.99 -9.21 -14.95
CA SER A 73 28.00 -8.99 -13.89
C SER A 73 27.08 -7.82 -14.21
N ALA A 74 27.59 -6.73 -14.80
CA ALA A 74 26.77 -5.61 -15.23
C ALA A 74 25.77 -6.01 -16.34
N VAL A 75 26.20 -6.85 -17.29
CA VAL A 75 25.33 -7.38 -18.35
C VAL A 75 24.25 -8.30 -17.77
N VAL A 76 24.64 -9.25 -16.90
CA VAL A 76 23.67 -10.16 -16.23
C VAL A 76 22.66 -9.36 -15.41
N PHE A 77 23.14 -8.37 -14.65
CA PHE A 77 22.27 -7.47 -13.89
C PHE A 77 21.28 -6.76 -14.81
N ALA A 78 21.76 -6.09 -15.86
CA ALA A 78 20.91 -5.30 -16.75
C ALA A 78 19.83 -6.16 -17.43
N LEU A 79 20.21 -7.36 -17.89
CA LEU A 79 19.26 -8.30 -18.52
C LEU A 79 18.21 -8.80 -17.52
N ALA A 80 18.64 -9.30 -16.36
CA ALA A 80 17.72 -9.82 -15.34
C ALA A 80 16.80 -8.72 -14.78
N PHE A 81 17.35 -7.52 -14.58
CA PHE A 81 16.57 -6.35 -14.15
C PHE A 81 15.56 -5.91 -15.21
N PHE A 82 15.94 -5.90 -16.49
CA PHE A 82 15.02 -5.57 -17.58
C PHE A 82 13.85 -6.56 -17.66
N LEU A 83 14.13 -7.87 -17.60
CA LEU A 83 13.09 -8.90 -17.59
C LEU A 83 12.19 -8.77 -16.35
N PHE A 84 12.78 -8.54 -15.18
CA PHE A 84 12.05 -8.31 -13.95
C PHE A 84 11.14 -7.07 -14.05
N ARG A 85 11.61 -5.96 -14.62
CA ARG A 85 10.79 -4.75 -14.78
C ARG A 85 9.73 -4.88 -15.86
N GLY A 86 9.98 -5.69 -16.89
CA GLY A 86 9.06 -5.87 -18.01
C GLY A 86 7.87 -6.78 -17.69
N GLN A 87 8.03 -7.77 -16.81
CA GLN A 87 6.99 -8.77 -16.48
C GLN A 87 6.37 -9.50 -17.68
N THR A 88 6.94 -9.38 -18.89
CA THR A 88 6.37 -9.87 -20.16
C THR A 88 6.30 -11.38 -20.29
N THR A 89 6.90 -12.12 -19.35
CA THR A 89 6.89 -13.59 -19.31
C THR A 89 6.02 -14.13 -18.19
N VAL A 90 5.18 -13.29 -17.58
CA VAL A 90 4.33 -13.65 -16.43
C VAL A 90 2.87 -13.61 -16.89
N GLY A 91 2.31 -14.79 -17.18
CA GLY A 91 0.87 -14.97 -17.47
C GLY A 91 0.08 -15.41 -16.23
N ASP A 92 -1.24 -15.54 -16.37
CA ASP A 92 -2.23 -15.69 -15.29
C ASP A 92 -1.83 -16.65 -14.17
N VAL A 93 -1.62 -17.93 -14.47
CA VAL A 93 -1.23 -18.94 -13.46
C VAL A 93 0.10 -18.60 -12.79
N THR A 94 1.06 -18.10 -13.57
CA THR A 94 2.37 -17.69 -13.05
C THR A 94 2.25 -16.45 -12.17
N TRP A 95 1.36 -15.51 -12.52
CA TRP A 95 1.06 -14.32 -11.73
C TRP A 95 0.44 -14.72 -10.39
N MET A 96 -0.61 -15.55 -10.39
CA MET A 96 -1.28 -16.01 -9.16
C MET A 96 -0.33 -16.78 -8.24
N LYS A 97 0.45 -17.71 -8.78
CA LYS A 97 1.48 -18.46 -8.02
C LYS A 97 2.52 -17.53 -7.39
N GLN A 98 2.81 -16.37 -7.98
CA GLN A 98 3.73 -15.40 -7.40
C GLN A 98 3.06 -14.48 -6.38
N MET A 99 1.77 -14.22 -6.59
CA MET A 99 0.98 -13.30 -5.78
C MET A 99 0.51 -13.93 -4.47
N ILE A 100 0.24 -15.25 -4.43
CA ILE A 100 -0.08 -15.98 -3.20
C ILE A 100 1.02 -15.81 -2.12
N PRO A 101 2.33 -16.07 -2.39
CA PRO A 101 3.40 -15.79 -1.44
C PRO A 101 3.51 -14.31 -1.03
N HIS A 102 3.23 -13.37 -1.94
CA HIS A 102 3.24 -11.93 -1.64
C HIS A 102 2.14 -11.58 -0.64
N HIS A 103 0.92 -12.04 -0.90
CA HIS A 103 -0.22 -11.86 -0.02
C HIS A 103 0.01 -12.54 1.33
N SER A 104 0.65 -13.70 1.30
CA SER A 104 1.01 -14.41 2.51
C SER A 104 2.00 -13.62 3.38
N LEU A 105 2.95 -12.88 2.79
CA LEU A 105 3.83 -12.00 3.56
C LEU A 105 3.05 -10.83 4.17
N ALA A 106 2.11 -10.23 3.43
CA ALA A 106 1.28 -9.15 3.94
C ALA A 106 0.46 -9.60 5.18
N ILE A 107 -0.14 -10.79 5.12
CA ILE A 107 -0.82 -11.41 6.28
C ILE A 107 0.16 -11.58 7.46
N LEU A 108 1.35 -12.14 7.20
CA LEU A 108 2.36 -12.34 8.25
C LEU A 108 2.72 -11.03 8.96
N THR A 109 2.95 -9.96 8.20
CA THR A 109 3.35 -8.67 8.76
C THR A 109 2.19 -7.97 9.46
N SER A 110 0.98 -8.04 8.91
CA SER A 110 -0.21 -7.40 9.50
C SER A 110 -0.69 -8.09 10.78
N GLU A 111 -0.55 -9.42 10.87
CA GLU A 111 -0.93 -10.19 12.06
C GLU A 111 0.08 -10.05 13.21
N ARG A 112 1.39 -9.96 12.89
CA ARG A 112 2.45 -10.01 13.91
C ARG A 112 3.02 -8.66 14.30
N ALA A 113 2.68 -7.58 13.59
CA ALA A 113 3.12 -6.23 13.93
C ALA A 113 2.51 -5.75 15.26
N ASN A 114 3.30 -5.03 16.05
CA ASN A 114 2.85 -4.40 17.29
C ASN A 114 2.17 -3.06 16.97
N ILE A 115 0.88 -3.11 16.61
CA ILE A 115 0.08 -1.94 16.21
C ILE A 115 -0.86 -1.54 17.34
N SER A 116 -0.72 -0.30 17.82
CA SER A 116 -1.51 0.24 18.95
C SER A 116 -2.60 1.22 18.54
N ASP A 117 -2.43 1.96 17.44
CA ASP A 117 -3.45 2.90 16.95
C ASP A 117 -4.66 2.12 16.40
N PRO A 118 -5.89 2.38 16.90
CA PRO A 118 -7.08 1.65 16.47
C PRO A 118 -7.40 1.77 14.97
N ARG A 119 -7.08 2.90 14.32
CA ARG A 119 -7.29 3.10 12.89
C ARG A 119 -6.36 2.21 12.08
N VAL A 120 -5.07 2.20 12.45
CA VAL A 120 -4.06 1.36 11.80
C VAL A 120 -4.35 -0.13 12.02
N ARG A 121 -4.92 -0.49 13.17
CA ARG A 121 -5.34 -1.87 13.44
C ARG A 121 -6.50 -2.31 12.55
N ARG A 122 -7.53 -1.48 12.37
CA ARG A 122 -8.62 -1.78 11.42
C ARG A 122 -8.10 -1.98 10.00
N LEU A 123 -7.24 -1.08 9.52
CA LEU A 123 -6.61 -1.22 8.20
C LEU A 123 -5.86 -2.56 8.06
N ALA A 124 -5.08 -2.93 9.07
CA ALA A 124 -4.35 -4.20 9.05
C ALA A 124 -5.29 -5.42 9.04
N ASP A 125 -6.40 -5.38 9.78
CA ASP A 125 -7.40 -6.46 9.81
C ASP A 125 -8.16 -6.57 8.47
N GLU A 126 -8.46 -5.44 7.82
CA GLU A 126 -9.03 -5.39 6.47
C GLU A 126 -8.08 -5.99 5.43
N ILE A 127 -6.78 -5.62 5.48
CA ILE A 127 -5.74 -6.22 4.64
C ILE A 127 -5.69 -7.73 4.86
N ILE A 128 -5.65 -8.22 6.11
CA ILE A 128 -5.61 -9.66 6.39
C ILE A 128 -6.81 -10.37 5.77
N LEU A 129 -8.01 -9.81 5.95
CA LEU A 129 -9.24 -10.42 5.48
C LEU A 129 -9.34 -10.44 3.94
N ALA A 130 -8.99 -9.33 3.27
CA ALA A 130 -8.94 -9.25 1.81
C ALA A 130 -7.93 -10.25 1.24
N GLN A 131 -6.70 -10.22 1.75
CA GLN A 131 -5.60 -11.06 1.24
C GLN A 131 -5.87 -12.56 1.43
N ARG A 132 -6.58 -12.96 2.50
CA ARG A 132 -7.02 -14.35 2.69
C ARG A 132 -8.06 -14.79 1.66
N ARG A 133 -9.01 -13.91 1.31
CA ARG A 133 -10.02 -14.20 0.28
C ARG A 133 -9.36 -14.28 -1.11
N GLU A 134 -8.50 -13.33 -1.41
CA GLU A 134 -7.75 -13.28 -2.67
C GLU A 134 -6.85 -14.51 -2.84
N ILE A 135 -6.20 -15.00 -1.77
CA ILE A 135 -5.46 -16.28 -1.83
C ILE A 135 -6.38 -17.44 -2.19
N ALA A 136 -7.53 -17.58 -1.51
CA ALA A 136 -8.47 -18.66 -1.79
C ALA A 136 -9.03 -18.60 -3.22
N GLU A 137 -9.31 -17.40 -3.73
CA GLU A 137 -9.73 -17.17 -5.11
C GLU A 137 -8.64 -17.53 -6.11
N MET A 138 -7.40 -17.08 -5.88
CA MET A 138 -6.25 -17.44 -6.73
C MET A 138 -5.98 -18.95 -6.73
N GLU A 139 -6.06 -19.62 -5.59
CA GLU A 139 -5.88 -21.08 -5.51
C GLU A 139 -6.96 -21.83 -6.31
N ALA A 140 -8.22 -21.38 -6.24
CA ALA A 140 -9.31 -21.94 -7.03
C ALA A 140 -9.09 -21.70 -8.54
N LEU A 141 -8.77 -20.47 -8.95
CA LEU A 141 -8.52 -20.10 -10.34
C LEU A 141 -7.29 -20.81 -10.94
N ILE A 142 -6.24 -21.04 -10.16
CA ILE A 142 -5.10 -21.86 -10.58
C ILE A 142 -5.59 -23.27 -10.93
N GLY A 143 -6.40 -23.89 -10.06
CA GLY A 143 -6.96 -25.21 -10.31
C GLY A 143 -7.79 -25.25 -11.59
N ASP A 144 -8.68 -24.27 -11.77
CA ASP A 144 -9.54 -24.20 -12.95
C ASP A 144 -8.77 -23.96 -14.26
N LEU A 145 -7.75 -23.09 -14.24
CA LEU A 145 -6.96 -22.75 -15.43
C LEU A 145 -5.94 -23.81 -15.82
N GLU A 146 -5.36 -24.55 -14.86
CA GLU A 146 -4.43 -25.64 -15.18
C GLU A 146 -5.11 -26.80 -15.91
N ASP A 147 -6.43 -26.96 -15.70
CA ASP A 147 -7.27 -27.97 -16.36
C ASP A 147 -8.03 -27.41 -17.59
N SER A 148 -7.85 -26.13 -17.92
CA SER A 148 -8.58 -25.45 -19.00
C SER A 148 -7.80 -25.44 -20.31
N ASP A 149 -8.49 -25.74 -21.42
CA ASP A 149 -7.98 -25.60 -22.79
C ASP A 149 -8.32 -24.24 -23.42
N TYR A 150 -8.87 -23.29 -22.65
CA TYR A 150 -9.30 -21.98 -23.13
C TYR A 150 -8.11 -21.00 -23.22
N GLU A 151 -7.80 -20.55 -24.44
CA GLU A 151 -6.86 -19.46 -24.69
C GLU A 151 -7.62 -18.14 -24.90
N SER A 152 -7.44 -17.20 -23.98
CA SER A 152 -7.92 -15.81 -24.10
C SER A 152 -6.80 -14.87 -24.54
N PRO A 153 -7.12 -13.79 -25.30
CA PRO A 153 -6.15 -12.73 -25.56
C PRO A 153 -5.84 -11.93 -24.30
N ASP A 154 -4.68 -11.29 -24.26
CA ASP A 154 -4.28 -10.39 -23.16
C ASP A 154 -5.31 -9.27 -22.98
N LEU A 155 -5.75 -9.05 -21.74
CA LEU A 155 -6.65 -7.96 -21.37
C LEU A 155 -5.83 -6.83 -20.71
N PRO A 156 -6.02 -5.56 -21.13
CA PRO A 156 -5.45 -4.45 -20.38
C PRO A 156 -6.13 -4.31 -19.02
N PRO A 157 -5.44 -3.73 -18.01
CA PRO A 157 -6.08 -3.39 -16.75
C PRO A 157 -7.31 -2.49 -16.99
N THR A 158 -8.43 -2.83 -16.35
CA THR A 158 -9.67 -2.06 -16.45
C THR A 158 -9.84 -1.04 -15.32
N VAL A 159 -8.98 -1.10 -14.31
CA VAL A 159 -8.96 -0.13 -13.22
C VAL A 159 -8.41 1.18 -13.79
N PRO A 160 -9.20 2.28 -13.81
CA PRO A 160 -8.67 3.58 -14.19
C PRO A 160 -7.48 3.93 -13.29
N GLU A 161 -6.54 4.72 -13.79
CA GLU A 161 -5.50 5.29 -12.93
C GLU A 161 -6.20 6.01 -11.77
N VAL A 162 -5.78 5.74 -10.54
CA VAL A 162 -6.32 6.40 -9.36
C VAL A 162 -5.86 7.87 -9.41
N GLU A 163 -6.54 8.67 -10.22
CA GLU A 163 -6.69 10.10 -9.97
C GLU A 163 -7.69 10.22 -8.83
N GLY A 164 -7.41 10.99 -7.77
CA GLY A 164 -8.42 11.32 -6.77
C GLY A 164 -9.65 11.86 -7.50
N GLY A 165 -10.72 11.07 -7.53
CA GLY A 165 -11.77 11.24 -8.53
C GLY A 165 -12.87 10.20 -8.36
N SER A 166 -14.10 10.70 -8.31
CA SER A 166 -15.27 10.07 -7.74
C SER A 166 -15.91 8.95 -8.57
N GLU A 167 -16.52 7.98 -7.89
CA GLU A 167 -17.69 7.28 -8.42
C GLU A 167 -18.96 8.08 -8.03
N ASP A 168 -19.96 8.13 -8.91
CA ASP A 168 -21.27 8.74 -8.60
C ASP A 168 -21.93 7.94 -7.46
N ILE A 169 -21.90 8.46 -6.24
CA ILE A 169 -22.56 7.85 -5.08
C ILE A 169 -23.84 8.62 -4.78
N PRO A 170 -25.03 8.00 -4.94
CA PRO A 170 -26.29 8.65 -4.63
C PRO A 170 -26.30 9.24 -3.22
N GLU A 171 -26.75 10.49 -3.09
CA GLU A 171 -26.90 11.24 -1.83
C GLU A 171 -25.60 11.74 -1.19
N ALA A 172 -24.43 11.37 -1.70
CA ALA A 172 -23.16 11.95 -1.27
C ALA A 172 -23.03 13.43 -1.67
N PRO A 173 -22.23 14.24 -0.95
CA PRO A 173 -21.58 13.93 0.34
C PRO A 173 -22.56 13.95 1.53
N VAL A 174 -22.50 12.92 2.38
CA VAL A 174 -23.28 12.79 3.64
C VAL A 174 -22.32 12.71 4.83
N LEU A 175 -22.66 13.44 5.89
CA LEU A 175 -21.97 13.41 7.18
C LEU A 175 -23.00 13.30 8.30
N THR A 176 -22.96 12.23 9.09
CA THR A 176 -23.87 12.04 10.22
C THR A 176 -23.12 11.83 11.54
N VAL A 177 -23.66 12.44 12.60
CA VAL A 177 -23.10 12.36 13.95
C VAL A 177 -24.21 11.98 14.91
N GLY A 178 -23.99 10.93 15.69
CA GLY A 178 -24.96 10.45 16.68
C GLY A 178 -25.14 11.41 17.86
N ALA A 179 -26.21 11.22 18.63
CA ALA A 179 -26.57 12.08 19.76
C ALA A 179 -25.55 12.08 20.93
N SER A 180 -24.63 11.13 20.98
CA SER A 180 -23.57 11.04 21.99
C SER A 180 -22.27 10.55 21.34
N PRO A 181 -21.61 11.42 20.55
CA PRO A 181 -20.59 10.98 19.62
C PRO A 181 -19.18 10.91 20.24
N PHE A 182 -18.98 11.48 21.43
CA PHE A 182 -17.68 11.50 22.09
C PHE A 182 -17.42 10.26 22.95
N ARG A 183 -16.18 9.78 22.89
CA ARG A 183 -15.61 8.72 23.74
C ARG A 183 -14.25 9.21 24.23
N GLY A 184 -14.25 10.03 25.28
CA GLY A 184 -13.03 10.72 25.73
C GLY A 184 -12.65 11.84 24.76
N ASP A 185 -11.45 11.75 24.22
CA ASP A 185 -10.89 12.62 23.17
C ASP A 185 -11.19 12.13 21.75
N VAL A 186 -11.92 11.02 21.58
CA VAL A 186 -12.30 10.51 20.27
C VAL A 186 -13.74 10.93 19.94
N LEU A 187 -13.93 11.60 18.79
CA LEU A 187 -15.24 11.79 18.18
C LEU A 187 -15.53 10.62 17.24
N VAL A 188 -16.68 9.96 17.39
CA VAL A 188 -17.10 8.88 16.48
C VAL A 188 -18.31 9.35 15.68
N LEU A 189 -18.15 9.37 14.36
CA LEU A 189 -19.20 9.67 13.39
C LEU A 189 -19.99 8.39 13.11
N ASP A 190 -21.30 8.50 12.94
CA ASP A 190 -22.14 7.32 12.69
C ASP A 190 -21.89 6.81 11.27
N GLU A 191 -21.94 7.72 10.30
CA GLU A 191 -21.75 7.44 8.87
C GLU A 191 -21.16 8.66 8.14
N VAL A 192 -20.24 8.38 7.22
CA VAL A 192 -19.68 9.34 6.27
C VAL A 192 -19.76 8.72 4.89
N THR A 193 -20.43 9.40 3.95
CA THR A 193 -20.52 8.94 2.54
C THR A 193 -19.94 10.02 1.64
N VAL A 194 -18.94 9.68 0.84
CA VAL A 194 -18.21 10.63 -0.01
C VAL A 194 -18.01 10.06 -1.41
N GLU A 195 -18.12 10.91 -2.43
CA GLU A 195 -17.95 10.50 -3.83
C GLU A 195 -16.48 10.23 -4.17
N SER A 196 -15.57 11.01 -3.59
CA SER A 196 -14.11 10.87 -3.66
C SER A 196 -13.53 10.59 -2.29
N ASP A 197 -12.29 10.08 -2.24
CA ASP A 197 -11.53 10.01 -1.00
C ASP A 197 -11.49 11.40 -0.34
N ALA A 198 -11.64 11.45 0.97
CA ALA A 198 -11.90 12.69 1.68
C ALA A 198 -11.32 12.69 3.09
N TRP A 199 -11.26 13.88 3.67
CA TRP A 199 -10.91 14.10 5.06
C TRP A 199 -12.13 14.54 5.84
N VAL A 200 -12.38 13.87 6.97
CA VAL A 200 -13.20 14.43 8.03
C VAL A 200 -12.32 15.27 8.92
N VAL A 201 -12.63 16.56 9.06
CA VAL A 201 -11.82 17.52 9.81
C VAL A 201 -12.68 18.20 10.86
N VAL A 202 -12.16 18.29 12.09
CA VAL A 202 -12.86 18.93 13.21
C VAL A 202 -12.26 20.30 13.45
N HIS A 203 -13.10 21.33 13.41
CA HIS A 203 -12.75 22.72 13.62
C HIS A 203 -13.42 23.26 14.90
N PRO A 204 -12.79 24.21 15.61
CA PRO A 204 -13.45 24.95 16.69
C PRO A 204 -14.46 25.96 16.14
N GLU A 205 -15.30 26.50 17.02
CA GLU A 205 -16.15 27.65 16.69
C GLU A 205 -15.35 28.95 16.54
N ALA A 206 -15.59 29.68 15.44
CA ALA A 206 -15.02 30.99 15.19
C ALA A 206 -15.72 32.08 16.03
N PRO A 207 -15.06 33.21 16.34
CA PRO A 207 -15.65 34.31 17.13
C PRO A 207 -16.96 34.91 16.55
N GLY A 208 -17.22 34.71 15.26
CA GLY A 208 -18.43 35.15 14.56
C GLY A 208 -19.50 34.06 14.36
N GLY A 209 -19.31 32.88 14.94
CA GLY A 209 -20.07 31.67 14.65
C GLY A 209 -19.55 30.92 13.42
N GLY A 210 -19.86 29.63 13.32
CA GLY A 210 -19.37 28.76 12.26
C GLY A 210 -17.96 28.19 12.51
N PRO A 211 -17.46 27.36 11.58
CA PRO A 211 -16.16 26.70 11.68
C PRO A 211 -14.98 27.67 11.53
N ASP A 212 -14.03 27.66 12.46
CA ASP A 212 -12.71 28.26 12.27
C ASP A 212 -11.81 27.32 11.46
N ALA A 213 -11.88 27.45 10.13
CA ALA A 213 -11.13 26.61 9.20
C ALA A 213 -9.60 26.82 9.26
N THR A 214 -9.10 27.78 10.06
CA THR A 214 -7.66 27.99 10.28
C THR A 214 -7.07 27.07 11.34
N GLN A 215 -7.92 26.41 12.13
CA GLN A 215 -7.52 25.52 13.21
C GLN A 215 -8.11 24.14 13.02
N VAL A 216 -7.28 23.10 13.07
CA VAL A 216 -7.71 21.70 13.04
C VAL A 216 -7.52 21.12 14.43
N LEU A 217 -8.59 20.59 15.02
CA LEU A 217 -8.58 19.92 16.32
C LEU A 217 -8.41 18.41 16.19
N GLY A 218 -8.63 17.85 15.01
CA GLY A 218 -8.55 16.43 14.73
C GLY A 218 -8.97 16.15 13.30
N ARG A 219 -8.49 15.03 12.74
CA ARG A 219 -8.85 14.60 11.40
C ARG A 219 -8.83 13.09 11.23
N SER A 220 -9.61 12.61 10.29
CA SER A 220 -9.64 11.20 9.88
C SER A 220 -9.81 11.12 8.38
N PHE A 221 -9.08 10.20 7.75
CA PHE A 221 -9.20 9.93 6.32
C PHE A 221 -10.35 8.95 6.09
N VAL A 222 -11.14 9.17 5.05
CA VAL A 222 -12.21 8.28 4.61
C VAL A 222 -12.05 8.03 3.11
N MET A 223 -12.15 6.76 2.71
CA MET A 223 -12.15 6.40 1.29
C MET A 223 -13.50 6.79 0.67
N HIS A 224 -13.55 6.94 -0.66
CA HIS A 224 -14.79 7.00 -1.42
C HIS A 224 -15.74 5.84 -1.05
N GLY A 225 -17.04 6.09 -1.09
CA GLY A 225 -18.05 5.17 -0.59
C GLY A 225 -18.58 5.58 0.78
N THR A 226 -19.20 4.62 1.47
CA THR A 226 -19.78 4.79 2.80
C THR A 226 -18.89 4.16 3.86
N SER A 227 -18.50 4.96 4.85
CA SER A 227 -17.74 4.55 6.03
C SER A 227 -18.59 4.72 7.29
N GLU A 228 -18.78 3.65 8.06
CA GLU A 228 -19.49 3.68 9.34
C GLU A 228 -18.53 3.76 10.54
N ARG A 229 -18.99 4.35 11.65
CA ARG A 229 -18.26 4.42 12.93
C ARG A 229 -16.86 5.02 12.78
N VAL A 230 -16.74 6.10 11.99
CA VAL A 230 -15.46 6.76 11.68
C VAL A 230 -14.95 7.50 12.92
N PRO A 231 -13.81 7.10 13.52
CA PRO A 231 -13.25 7.83 14.64
C PRO A 231 -12.36 8.97 14.15
N VAL A 232 -12.48 10.10 14.81
CA VAL A 232 -11.62 11.27 14.68
C VAL A 232 -10.98 11.51 16.03
N ASP A 233 -9.68 11.23 16.12
CA ASP A 233 -8.89 11.52 17.32
C ASP A 233 -8.69 13.04 17.41
N LEU A 234 -9.07 13.63 18.55
CA LEU A 234 -8.90 15.04 18.81
C LEU A 234 -7.58 15.28 19.57
N ASP A 235 -6.89 16.36 19.22
CA ASP A 235 -5.62 16.77 19.83
C ASP A 235 -5.77 17.13 21.32
N ALA A 236 -6.99 17.44 21.75
CA ALA A 236 -7.34 17.73 23.14
C ALA A 236 -8.78 17.32 23.45
N PRO A 237 -9.14 17.13 24.73
CA PRO A 237 -10.52 16.89 25.13
C PRO A 237 -11.46 17.96 24.56
N PRO A 238 -12.58 17.54 23.94
CA PRO A 238 -13.46 18.45 23.23
C PRO A 238 -14.12 19.43 24.23
N THR A 239 -14.26 20.70 23.85
CA THR A 239 -14.95 21.71 24.64
C THR A 239 -15.76 22.64 23.75
N GLY A 240 -16.92 23.11 24.23
CA GLY A 240 -17.76 24.06 23.50
C GLY A 240 -18.44 23.46 22.27
N THR A 241 -18.61 24.29 21.24
CA THR A 241 -19.20 23.92 19.95
C THR A 241 -18.08 23.58 18.97
N LEU A 242 -18.16 22.40 18.36
CA LEU A 242 -17.25 21.93 17.32
C LEU A 242 -17.98 21.82 15.99
N TYR A 243 -17.25 21.98 14.90
CA TYR A 243 -17.75 21.82 13.54
C TYR A 243 -16.98 20.71 12.85
N VAL A 244 -17.69 19.66 12.45
CA VAL A 244 -17.13 18.56 11.67
C VAL A 244 -17.39 18.86 10.20
N MET A 245 -16.34 18.98 9.40
CA MET A 245 -16.42 19.35 8.00
C MET A 245 -15.78 18.28 7.13
N LEU A 246 -16.39 18.01 5.98
CA LEU A 246 -15.77 17.18 4.95
C LEU A 246 -14.90 18.03 4.02
N HIS A 247 -13.71 17.55 3.73
CA HIS A 247 -12.78 18.11 2.75
C HIS A 247 -12.46 17.05 1.71
N ASP A 248 -12.38 17.43 0.45
CA ASP A 248 -11.91 16.55 -0.62
C ASP A 248 -10.44 16.16 -0.37
N ASP A 249 -9.96 15.02 -0.86
CA ASP A 249 -8.53 14.66 -0.87
C ASP A 249 -7.99 14.90 -2.29
N THR A 250 -7.54 16.13 -2.52
CA THR A 250 -7.03 16.60 -3.80
C THR A 250 -5.58 17.03 -3.66
N GLY A 251 -4.80 16.94 -4.73
CA GLY A 251 -3.35 17.20 -4.63
C GLY A 251 -2.59 15.92 -4.32
N GLU A 252 -1.96 15.82 -3.14
CA GLU A 252 -1.23 14.62 -2.71
C GLU A 252 -2.15 13.67 -1.94
N ILE A 253 -2.52 12.54 -2.57
CA ILE A 253 -3.42 11.54 -1.99
C ILE A 253 -2.94 11.10 -0.58
N GLY A 254 -3.85 11.13 0.39
CA GLY A 254 -3.58 10.74 1.76
C GLY A 254 -2.81 11.79 2.56
N ARG A 255 -2.72 13.03 2.08
CA ARG A 255 -2.14 14.16 2.80
C ARG A 255 -3.11 15.33 2.82
N PHE A 256 -3.51 15.72 4.03
CA PHE A 256 -4.33 16.92 4.20
C PHE A 256 -3.51 18.22 4.06
N GLU A 257 -3.90 19.07 3.12
CA GLU A 257 -3.20 20.23 2.56
C GLU A 257 -4.03 21.53 2.57
N PHE A 258 -5.21 21.53 3.19
CA PHE A 258 -6.05 22.72 3.25
C PHE A 258 -5.36 23.90 3.94
N GLY A 259 -5.24 25.00 3.19
CA GLY A 259 -4.66 26.29 3.64
C GLY A 259 -5.53 27.49 3.30
N GLY A 260 -6.82 27.29 3.03
CA GLY A 260 -7.77 28.32 2.59
C GLY A 260 -8.19 28.20 1.12
N ALA A 261 -8.97 29.17 0.64
CA ALA A 261 -9.55 29.13 -0.69
C ALA A 261 -8.50 28.99 -1.81
N GLY A 262 -8.69 28.01 -2.69
CA GLY A 262 -7.80 27.75 -3.84
C GLY A 262 -6.55 26.93 -3.53
N THR A 263 -6.40 26.45 -2.29
CA THR A 263 -5.46 25.36 -1.96
C THR A 263 -6.10 24.00 -2.23
N PRO A 264 -5.34 22.89 -2.26
CA PRO A 264 -5.94 21.57 -2.25
C PRO A 264 -6.80 21.34 -1.00
N ASP A 265 -7.59 20.28 -1.03
CA ASP A 265 -8.54 19.83 -0.01
C ASP A 265 -9.59 20.87 0.38
N GLN A 266 -10.24 21.42 -0.64
CA GLN A 266 -11.37 22.32 -0.41
C GLN A 266 -12.54 21.56 0.26
N PRO A 267 -13.38 22.24 1.05
CA PRO A 267 -14.55 21.61 1.65
C PRO A 267 -15.46 20.99 0.59
N LEU A 268 -15.91 19.76 0.83
CA LEU A 268 -16.96 19.15 0.03
C LEU A 268 -18.26 19.94 0.23
N THR A 269 -18.99 20.19 -0.87
CA THR A 269 -20.21 20.99 -0.84
C THR A 269 -21.43 20.21 -1.28
N SER A 270 -22.58 20.49 -0.66
CA SER A 270 -23.89 20.00 -1.07
C SER A 270 -24.85 21.18 -1.16
N GLY A 271 -25.56 21.32 -2.28
CA GLY A 271 -26.44 22.48 -2.53
C GLY A 271 -25.72 23.84 -2.55
N GLY A 272 -24.40 23.86 -2.79
CA GLY A 272 -23.58 25.08 -2.82
C GLY A 272 -23.06 25.55 -1.45
N ALA A 273 -23.27 24.77 -0.38
CA ALA A 273 -22.74 25.03 0.96
C ALA A 273 -21.82 23.88 1.41
N PRO A 274 -20.77 24.15 2.21
CA PRO A 274 -19.94 23.09 2.79
C PRO A 274 -20.77 22.09 3.59
N VAL A 275 -20.46 20.80 3.46
CA VAL A 275 -21.03 19.77 4.33
C VAL A 275 -20.37 19.87 5.68
N VAL A 276 -21.11 20.42 6.63
CA VAL A 276 -20.65 20.65 8.00
C VAL A 276 -21.74 20.26 8.98
N VAL A 277 -21.36 19.58 10.06
CA VAL A 277 -22.23 19.24 11.19
C VAL A 277 -21.71 19.93 12.44
N GLU A 278 -22.60 20.66 13.11
CA GLU A 278 -22.34 21.23 14.42
C GLU A 278 -22.50 20.15 15.49
N VAL A 279 -21.51 20.02 16.38
CA VAL A 279 -21.50 19.08 17.49
C VAL A 279 -21.18 19.84 18.77
N SER A 280 -22.17 19.95 19.65
CA SER A 280 -21.96 20.55 20.97
C SER A 280 -21.45 19.51 21.96
N VAL A 281 -20.41 19.87 22.71
CA VAL A 281 -19.91 19.09 23.84
C VAL A 281 -20.72 19.47 25.08
N ARG A 282 -21.45 18.51 25.66
CA ARG A 282 -22.21 18.70 26.90
C ARG A 282 -21.47 18.15 28.11
#